data_AF-E2AXD2-F1
#
_entry.id   AF-E2AXD2-F1
#
_cell.length_a   1.000
_cell.length_b   1.000
_cell.length_c   1.000
_cell.angle_alpha   90.00
_cell.angle_beta   90.00
_cell.angle_gamma   90.00
#
_symmetry.space_group_name_H-M   'P 1'
#
loop_
_entity.id
_entity.type
_entity.pdbx_description
1 polymer ?
#
loop_
_entity_poly.entity_id
_entity_poly.type
_entity_poly.pdbx_seq_one_letter_code
_entity_poly.pdbx_strand_id
1 'polypeptide(L)'
;QDKSRKSLHELQPSAINKETLVGADRMINSTEQSKKAKPKSSKHKNIKTKDKAVQTVQEEKVQIEAEDLISTAGPSKNYWQVIAEKRRVALKNALEENKELVQCIEKLEEEKRIYKEMLDETK
;
A
#
# COMPACT_ATOMS: atom_id res chain seq x y z
N GLN A 1 -37.43 -8.25 34.60
CA GLN A 1 -37.45 -7.41 33.39
C GLN A 1 -36.47 -8.03 32.41
N ASP A 2 -36.99 -8.72 31.41
CA ASP A 2 -36.22 -9.61 30.54
C ASP A 2 -35.27 -8.82 29.65
N LYS A 3 -33.96 -9.10 29.71
CA LYS A 3 -32.97 -8.53 28.80
C LYS A 3 -32.90 -9.43 27.56
N SER A 4 -33.94 -9.39 26.74
CA SER A 4 -33.93 -10.09 25.46
C SER A 4 -32.88 -9.46 24.54
N ARG A 5 -32.15 -10.32 23.81
CA ARG A 5 -31.15 -9.88 22.83
C ARG A 5 -31.89 -9.12 21.72
N LYS A 6 -31.53 -7.84 21.52
CA LYS A 6 -32.05 -7.04 20.41
C LYS A 6 -31.37 -7.46 19.11
N SER A 7 -32.13 -7.55 18.02
CA SER A 7 -31.56 -7.86 16.71
C SER A 7 -30.79 -6.65 16.17
N LEU A 8 -29.70 -6.88 15.43
CA LEU A 8 -28.87 -5.82 14.85
C LEU A 8 -29.67 -4.85 13.96
N HIS A 9 -30.81 -5.31 13.43
CA HIS A 9 -31.72 -4.54 12.60
C HIS A 9 -32.31 -3.31 13.32
N GLU A 10 -32.55 -3.38 14.64
CA GLU A 10 -33.01 -2.21 15.41
C GLU A 10 -31.95 -1.11 15.52
N LEU A 11 -30.67 -1.48 15.50
CA LEU A 11 -29.56 -0.53 15.60
C LEU A 11 -29.15 0.02 14.23
N GLN A 12 -29.48 -0.70 13.15
CA GLN A 12 -29.13 -0.33 11.78
C GLN A 12 -30.32 -0.57 10.83
N PRO A 13 -31.34 0.31 10.84
CA PRO A 13 -32.53 0.14 10.01
C PRO A 13 -32.25 0.20 8.50
N SER A 14 -31.12 0.79 8.08
CA SER A 14 -30.66 0.78 6.69
C SER A 14 -29.98 -0.53 6.26
N ALA A 15 -29.62 -1.40 7.21
CA ALA A 15 -29.06 -2.72 6.95
C ALA A 15 -30.18 -3.74 6.69
N ILE A 16 -31.08 -3.39 5.77
CA ILE A 16 -31.92 -4.38 5.09
C ILE A 16 -30.97 -5.26 4.28
N ASN A 17 -31.14 -6.59 4.33
CA ASN A 17 -30.37 -7.59 3.58
C ASN A 17 -30.15 -7.14 2.12
N LYS A 18 -29.03 -6.45 1.89
CA LYS A 18 -28.50 -6.17 0.57
C LYS A 18 -27.28 -7.05 0.48
N GLU A 19 -27.40 -8.12 -0.28
CA GLU A 19 -26.31 -9.02 -0.69
C GLU A 19 -25.16 -8.27 -1.41
N THR A 20 -25.32 -6.97 -1.65
CA THR A 20 -24.29 -6.10 -2.16
C THR A 20 -23.23 -5.81 -1.08
N LEU A 21 -22.17 -6.61 -1.09
CA LEU A 21 -20.90 -6.30 -0.46
C LEU A 21 -20.47 -4.87 -0.82
N VAL A 22 -20.55 -3.95 0.15
CA VAL A 22 -19.98 -2.61 -0.02
C VAL A 22 -18.45 -2.78 0.02
N GLY A 23 -17.84 -2.93 -1.15
CA GLY A 23 -16.39 -3.06 -1.28
C GLY A 23 -15.88 -3.73 -2.56
N ALA A 24 -16.74 -4.37 -3.36
CA ALA A 24 -16.28 -5.16 -4.51
C ALA A 24 -16.44 -4.49 -5.89
N ASP A 25 -17.06 -3.31 -6.01
CA ASP A 25 -17.45 -2.77 -7.31
C ASP A 25 -16.72 -1.48 -7.71
N ARG A 26 -15.41 -1.59 -7.90
CA ARG A 26 -14.64 -0.63 -8.71
C ARG A 26 -14.23 -1.29 -10.03
N MET A 27 -15.20 -1.86 -10.75
CA MET A 27 -15.02 -2.22 -12.14
C MET A 27 -15.22 -0.98 -13.03
N ILE A 28 -14.12 -0.36 -13.45
CA ILE A 28 -14.15 0.63 -14.53
C ILE A 28 -14.01 -0.08 -15.87
N ASN A 29 -15.13 -0.49 -16.48
CA ASN A 29 -15.18 -0.82 -17.89
C ASN A 29 -16.45 -0.25 -18.52
N SER A 30 -16.30 0.76 -19.36
CA SER A 30 -17.22 1.00 -20.48
C SER A 30 -16.53 1.85 -21.56
N THR A 31 -16.15 1.13 -22.61
CA THR A 31 -15.84 1.67 -23.93
C THR A 31 -17.12 2.23 -24.55
N GLU A 32 -17.13 3.53 -24.87
CA GLU A 32 -17.90 4.03 -26.01
C GLU A 32 -17.05 5.01 -26.81
N GLN A 33 -16.78 4.63 -28.05
CA GLN A 33 -16.13 5.45 -29.06
C GLN A 33 -17.13 6.44 -29.65
N SER A 34 -16.84 7.74 -29.61
CA SER A 34 -17.34 8.68 -30.63
C SER A 34 -16.52 9.99 -30.71
N LYS A 35 -15.76 10.08 -31.80
CA LYS A 35 -15.46 11.26 -32.65
C LYS A 35 -14.95 12.58 -31.99
N LYS A 36 -13.65 12.79 -32.21
CA LYS A 36 -12.93 14.06 -32.49
C LYS A 36 -13.39 15.34 -31.76
N ALA A 37 -12.61 15.73 -30.76
CA ALA A 37 -12.14 17.11 -30.59
C ALA A 37 -10.80 17.09 -29.84
N LYS A 38 -9.72 17.57 -30.46
CA LYS A 38 -8.43 17.78 -29.77
C LYS A 38 -8.60 18.92 -28.75
N PRO A 39 -8.36 18.73 -27.45
CA PRO A 39 -8.08 19.85 -26.59
C PRO A 39 -6.59 20.18 -26.68
N LYS A 40 -6.32 21.47 -26.87
CA LYS A 40 -4.99 22.06 -26.99
C LYS A 40 -4.11 21.63 -25.83
N SER A 41 -2.85 21.31 -26.12
CA SER A 41 -1.79 21.04 -25.17
C SER A 41 -1.78 22.09 -24.05
N SER A 42 -2.30 21.74 -22.88
CA SER A 42 -2.10 22.51 -21.67
C SER A 42 -0.62 22.44 -21.37
N LYS A 43 0.08 23.56 -21.55
CA LYS A 43 1.47 23.73 -21.12
C LYS A 43 1.55 23.30 -19.67
N HIS A 44 2.15 22.14 -19.40
CA HIS A 44 2.51 21.74 -18.05
C HIS A 44 3.53 22.77 -17.56
N LYS A 45 3.06 23.70 -16.73
CA LYS A 45 3.91 24.64 -16.03
C LYS A 45 4.75 23.79 -15.09
N ASN A 46 6.05 23.69 -15.35
CA ASN A 46 7.00 23.04 -14.43
C ASN A 46 6.97 23.80 -13.11
N ILE A 47 6.07 23.41 -12.21
CA ILE A 47 6.08 23.85 -10.82
C ILE A 47 7.25 23.11 -10.20
N LYS A 48 8.40 23.80 -10.13
CA LYS A 48 9.52 23.37 -9.31
C LYS A 48 9.04 23.39 -7.86
N THR A 49 8.59 22.24 -7.35
CA THR A 49 8.37 22.05 -5.93
C THR A 49 9.73 22.14 -5.26
N LYS A 50 9.94 23.19 -4.47
CA LYS A 50 11.11 23.29 -3.61
C LYS A 50 10.93 22.26 -2.50
N ASP A 51 11.48 21.07 -2.72
CA ASP A 51 11.50 20.03 -1.72
C ASP A 51 12.49 20.46 -0.62
N LYS A 52 11.96 20.93 0.51
CA LYS A 52 12.79 21.17 1.69
C LYS A 52 12.97 19.81 2.36
N ALA A 53 14.07 19.14 2.05
CA ALA A 53 14.56 18.04 2.86
C ALA A 53 14.91 18.59 4.26
N VAL A 54 13.90 18.67 5.13
CA VAL A 54 14.10 18.99 6.53
C VAL A 54 14.53 17.69 7.19
N GLN A 55 15.81 17.58 7.49
CA GLN A 55 16.34 16.54 8.35
C GLN A 55 15.73 16.76 9.74
N THR A 56 14.66 16.02 10.06
CA THR A 56 14.06 16.02 11.38
C THR A 56 15.09 15.47 12.37
N VAL A 57 15.45 16.30 13.34
CA VAL A 57 16.20 15.89 14.53
C VAL A 57 15.48 14.71 15.17
N GLN A 58 16.22 13.72 15.69
CA GLN A 58 15.64 12.61 16.44
C GLN A 58 14.93 13.16 17.67
N GLU A 59 13.62 13.40 17.54
CA GLU A 59 12.73 13.53 18.67
C GLU A 59 12.68 12.17 19.38
N GLU A 60 12.61 12.22 20.72
CA GLU A 60 12.58 11.05 21.60
C GLU A 60 11.66 9.94 21.08
N LYS A 61 11.93 8.69 21.49
CA LYS A 61 11.13 7.51 21.10
C LYS A 61 9.67 7.70 21.54
N VAL A 62 8.86 8.30 20.68
CA VAL A 62 7.43 8.50 20.87
C VAL A 62 6.79 7.11 20.87
N GLN A 63 6.12 6.76 21.96
CA GLN A 63 5.36 5.52 22.08
C GLN A 63 3.90 5.78 21.73
N ILE A 64 3.21 4.75 21.24
CA ILE A 64 1.77 4.83 20.98
C ILE A 64 1.07 4.69 22.33
N GLU A 65 0.25 5.66 22.69
CA GLU A 65 -0.54 5.65 23.93
C GLU A 65 -1.89 4.94 23.72
N ALA A 66 -2.56 4.51 24.80
CA ALA A 66 -3.83 3.77 24.68
C ALA A 66 -4.94 4.65 24.07
N GLU A 67 -4.87 5.94 24.33
CA GLU A 67 -5.74 6.98 23.81
C GLU A 67 -5.64 7.09 22.28
N ASP A 68 -4.48 6.83 21.69
CA ASP A 68 -4.27 6.83 20.24
C ASP A 68 -5.05 5.72 19.52
N LEU A 69 -5.37 4.64 20.23
CA LEU A 69 -6.06 3.47 19.70
C LEU A 69 -7.57 3.50 19.97
N ILE A 70 -8.00 4.25 20.98
CA ILE A 70 -9.37 4.21 21.52
C ILE A 70 -10.12 5.54 21.29
N SER A 71 -9.42 6.62 20.91
CA SER A 71 -10.03 7.94 20.69
C SER A 71 -11.05 7.94 19.53
N THR A 72 -12.23 8.49 19.81
CA THR A 72 -13.30 8.73 18.82
C THR A 72 -12.97 9.86 17.85
N ALA A 73 -12.02 10.74 18.20
CA ALA A 73 -11.55 11.84 17.36
C ALA A 73 -10.48 11.40 16.33
N GLY A 74 -10.07 10.13 16.36
CA GLY A 74 -9.06 9.55 15.49
C GLY A 74 -7.64 9.56 16.09
N PRO A 75 -6.70 8.82 15.48
CA PRO A 75 -5.35 8.65 16.04
C PRO A 75 -4.53 9.94 16.02
N SER A 76 -3.69 10.14 17.04
CA SER A 76 -2.85 11.34 17.13
C SER A 76 -1.73 11.38 16.09
N LYS A 77 -1.06 12.53 15.99
CA LYS A 77 0.16 12.70 15.17
C LYS A 77 1.25 11.70 15.56
N ASN A 78 1.39 11.41 16.85
CA ASN A 78 2.39 10.51 17.40
C ASN A 78 2.20 9.07 16.88
N TYR A 79 0.95 8.61 16.84
CA TYR A 79 0.60 7.32 16.25
C TYR A 79 1.09 7.22 14.79
N TRP A 80 0.77 8.22 13.97
CA TRP A 80 1.16 8.23 12.56
C TRP A 80 2.68 8.29 12.36
N GLN A 81 3.39 9.03 13.21
CA GLN A 81 4.85 9.09 13.20
C GLN A 81 5.47 7.71 13.48
N VAL A 82 4.98 6.99 14.49
CA VAL A 82 5.46 5.64 14.82
C VAL A 82 5.16 4.66 13.69
N ILE A 83 3.96 4.70 13.12
CA ILE A 83 3.58 3.83 12.00
C ILE A 83 4.39 4.13 10.75
N ALA A 84 4.66 5.41 10.44
CA ALA A 84 5.49 5.81 9.32
C ALA A 84 6.93 5.27 9.47
N GLU A 85 7.52 5.38 10.67
CA GLU A 85 8.86 4.88 10.93
C GLU A 85 8.92 3.34 10.85
N LYS A 86 7.92 2.63 11.40
CA LYS A 86 7.80 1.17 11.25
C LYS A 86 7.73 0.76 9.78
N ARG A 87 6.93 1.46 8.97
CA ARG A 87 6.82 1.22 7.53
C ARG A 87 8.13 1.52 6.80
N ARG A 88 8.84 2.58 7.18
CA ARG A 88 10.15 2.93 6.62
C ARG A 88 11.17 1.81 6.86
N VAL A 89 11.23 1.27 8.08
CA VAL A 89 12.12 0.15 8.42
C VAL A 89 11.73 -1.11 7.64
N ALA A 90 10.45 -1.47 7.61
CA ALA A 90 9.97 -2.62 6.85
C ALA A 90 10.30 -2.51 5.36
N LEU A 91 10.11 -1.32 4.76
CA LEU A 91 10.48 -1.06 3.37
C LEU A 91 11.98 -1.20 3.15
N LYS A 92 12.81 -0.65 4.03
CA LYS A 92 14.27 -0.78 3.95
C LYS A 92 14.68 -2.27 3.93
N ASN A 93 14.12 -3.07 4.83
CA ASN A 93 14.43 -4.49 4.91
C ASN A 93 14.00 -5.23 3.64
N ALA A 94 12.78 -4.97 3.15
CA ALA A 94 12.29 -5.59 1.91
C ALA A 94 13.14 -5.23 0.68
N LEU A 95 13.66 -4.00 0.61
CA LEU A 95 14.55 -3.59 -0.47
C LEU A 95 15.91 -4.27 -0.41
N GLU A 96 16.47 -4.48 0.80
CA GLU A 96 17.73 -5.21 0.95
C GLU A 96 17.54 -6.69 0.59
N GLU A 97 16.48 -7.33 1.08
CA GLU A 97 16.15 -8.72 0.75
C GLU A 97 15.94 -8.90 -0.77
N ASN A 98 15.22 -7.99 -1.41
CA ASN A 98 15.04 -8.01 -2.87
C ASN A 98 16.38 -7.96 -3.62
N LYS A 99 17.33 -7.13 -3.14
CA LYS A 99 18.66 -7.02 -3.74
C LYS A 99 19.45 -8.32 -3.55
N GLU A 100 19.39 -8.93 -2.37
CA GLU A 100 20.02 -10.22 -2.11
C GLU A 100 19.43 -11.32 -3.00
N LEU A 101 18.10 -11.36 -3.15
CA LEU A 101 17.41 -12.33 -4.01
C LEU A 101 17.81 -12.17 -5.48
N VAL A 102 17.94 -10.95 -5.98
CA VAL A 102 18.41 -10.70 -7.37
C VAL A 102 19.83 -11.25 -7.57
N GLN A 103 20.73 -11.03 -6.62
CA GLN A 103 22.09 -11.58 -6.69
C GLN A 103 22.10 -13.12 -6.63
N CYS A 104 21.21 -13.72 -5.85
CA CYS A 104 21.07 -15.18 -5.79
C CYS A 104 20.54 -15.75 -7.12
N ILE A 105 19.55 -15.09 -7.73
CA ILE A 105 19.02 -15.49 -9.03
C ILE A 105 20.11 -15.43 -10.10
N GLU A 106 20.87 -14.33 -10.17
CA GLU A 106 21.97 -14.17 -11.13
C GLU A 106 23.00 -15.31 -11.03
N LYS A 107 23.42 -15.66 -9.80
CA LYS A 107 24.33 -16.78 -9.57
C LYS A 107 23.73 -18.12 -10.01
N LEU A 108 22.48 -18.38 -9.68
CA LEU A 108 21.81 -19.64 -10.06
C LEU A 108 21.60 -19.75 -11.57
N GLU A 109 21.31 -18.64 -12.24
CA GLU A 109 21.20 -18.59 -13.70
C GLU A 109 22.55 -18.86 -14.39
N GLU A 110 23.63 -18.32 -13.84
CA GLU A 110 25.01 -18.59 -14.27
C GLU A 110 25.38 -20.07 -14.10
N GLU A 111 25.17 -20.64 -12.90
CA GLU A 111 25.42 -22.06 -12.63
C GLU A 111 24.62 -22.96 -13.58
N LYS A 112 23.33 -22.65 -13.76
CA LYS A 112 22.48 -23.37 -14.71
C LYS A 112 23.00 -23.28 -16.14
N ARG A 113 23.54 -22.13 -16.55
CA ARG A 113 24.17 -21.96 -17.88
C ARG A 113 25.37 -22.89 -18.01
N ILE A 114 26.28 -22.88 -17.05
CA ILE A 114 27.49 -23.72 -17.04
C ILE A 114 27.12 -25.21 -17.09
N TYR A 115 26.18 -25.66 -16.25
CA TYR A 115 25.74 -27.05 -16.27
C TYR A 115 25.13 -27.48 -17.60
N LYS A 116 24.41 -26.57 -18.28
CA LYS A 116 23.83 -26.85 -19.58
C LYS A 116 24.92 -26.99 -20.66
N GLU A 117 25.92 -26.09 -20.63
CA GLU A 117 27.08 -26.15 -21.54
C GLU A 117 27.85 -27.47 -21.37
N MET A 118 28.21 -27.85 -20.13
CA MET A 118 28.89 -29.12 -19.86
C MET A 118 28.08 -30.35 -20.33
N LEU A 119 26.76 -30.31 -20.19
CA LEU A 119 25.89 -31.40 -20.65
C LEU A 119 25.85 -31.48 -22.18
N ASP A 120 25.85 -30.34 -22.86
CA ASP A 120 25.86 -30.28 -24.33
C ASP A 120 27.23 -30.67 -24.91
N GLU A 121 28.34 -30.40 -24.21
CA GLU A 121 29.67 -30.89 -24.57
C GLU A 121 29.83 -32.41 -24.44
N THR A 122 29.04 -33.04 -23.56
CA THR A 122 29.10 -34.49 -23.28
C THR A 122 28.17 -35.31 -24.19
N LYS A 123 27.34 -34.66 -25.02
CA LYS A 123 26.46 -35.31 -26.01
C LYS A 123 27.13 -35.45 -27.37
#